data_AF-A0A015X568-F1
#
_entry.id   AF-A0A015X568-F1
#
_cell.length_a   1.000
_cell.length_b   1.000
_cell.length_c   1.000
_cell.angle_alpha   90.00
_cell.angle_beta   90.00
_cell.angle_gamma   90.00
#
_symmetry.space_group_name_H-M   'P 1'
#
loop_
_entity.id
_entity.type
_entity.pdbx_description
1 polymer ?
#
loop_
_entity_poly.entity_id
_entity_poly.type
_entity_poly.pdbx_seq_one_letter_code
_entity_poly.pdbx_strand_id
1 'polypeptide(L)'
;MSDKSILEQALKICRNLLDIDPPATINKIKDSVDKVNRILQLSDEDNSYLLSRLIEVTGTDQDEPRILDNDTIIPWVIDKWSENADNRRFWKRYRDYLADEKKIAPKVISRLDELTDKILDRLADPDAHDQFDKRGLVVGHVQSGKTSNYVGLITKAADAGYKLIVVLAGIHSTLRSQTQLRVDEGFLGYDTVTSRSFSENNNLIGVGRIDPGVQAHSLTSSALNGDFKRSVAEAVNVNLRGTDPVVIVIKKNTSILKNLINWLSGKIGE
;
A
#
# COMPACT_ATOMS: atom_id res chain seq x y z
N MET A 1 -25.28 -1.16 4.63
CA MET A 1 -24.31 -0.24 5.23
C MET A 1 -25.00 0.83 6.06
N SER A 2 -24.81 0.77 7.38
CA SER A 2 -25.15 1.81 8.34
C SER A 2 -24.42 3.13 8.04
N ASP A 3 -24.90 4.22 8.65
CA ASP A 3 -24.24 5.53 8.61
C ASP A 3 -22.78 5.41 9.08
N LYS A 4 -21.85 6.05 8.34
CA LYS A 4 -20.41 6.03 8.60
C LYS A 4 -20.09 6.52 10.01
N SER A 5 -20.89 7.45 10.53
CA SER A 5 -20.80 7.97 11.90
C SER A 5 -21.00 6.86 12.95
N ILE A 6 -21.97 5.97 12.73
CA ILE A 6 -22.29 4.85 13.64
C ILE A 6 -21.14 3.84 13.67
N LEU A 7 -20.57 3.52 12.50
CA LEU A 7 -19.44 2.60 12.39
C LEU A 7 -18.17 3.14 13.08
N GLU A 8 -17.91 4.45 12.95
CA GLU A 8 -16.80 5.10 13.66
C GLU A 8 -16.99 5.08 15.18
N GLN A 9 -18.23 5.30 15.64
CA GLN A 9 -18.56 5.22 17.06
C GLN A 9 -18.41 3.78 17.59
N ALA A 10 -18.90 2.78 16.84
CA ALA A 10 -18.75 1.37 17.18
C ALA A 10 -17.27 0.97 17.30
N LEU A 11 -16.43 1.40 16.34
CA LEU A 11 -14.98 1.16 16.36
C LEU A 11 -14.34 1.76 17.62
N LYS A 12 -14.69 2.99 17.98
CA LYS A 12 -14.17 3.66 19.17
C LYS A 12 -14.53 2.93 20.45
N ILE A 13 -15.77 2.44 20.57
CA ILE A 13 -16.22 1.68 21.74
C ILE A 13 -15.45 0.36 21.83
N CYS A 14 -15.34 -0.41 20.74
CA CYS A 14 -14.58 -1.65 20.74
C CYS A 14 -13.12 -1.44 21.14
N ARG A 15 -12.46 -0.38 20.63
CA ARG A 15 -11.07 -0.06 21.02
C ARG A 15 -10.94 0.24 22.51
N ASN A 16 -11.82 1.07 23.06
CA ASN A 16 -11.82 1.36 24.49
C ASN A 16 -11.98 0.08 25.33
N LEU A 17 -12.84 -0.85 24.91
CA LEU A 17 -13.01 -2.14 25.59
C LEU A 17 -11.73 -2.99 25.55
N LEU A 18 -11.02 -3.00 24.42
CA LEU A 18 -9.77 -3.75 24.24
C LEU A 18 -8.60 -3.13 24.99
N ASP A 19 -8.55 -1.80 25.11
CA ASP A 19 -7.52 -1.08 25.86
C ASP A 19 -7.62 -1.30 27.37
N ILE A 20 -8.84 -1.57 27.89
CA ILE A 20 -9.06 -1.88 29.31
C ILE A 20 -8.55 -3.28 29.68
N ASP A 21 -8.53 -4.23 28.74
CA ASP A 21 -8.17 -5.64 29.00
C ASP A 21 -7.18 -6.20 27.94
N PRO A 22 -5.91 -5.74 27.95
CA PRO A 22 -4.87 -6.24 27.06
C PRO A 22 -4.45 -7.69 27.40
N PRO A 23 -3.85 -8.45 26.46
CA PRO A 23 -3.64 -8.11 25.05
C PRO A 23 -4.90 -8.36 24.21
N ALA A 24 -5.07 -7.59 23.12
CA ALA A 24 -6.14 -7.83 22.15
C ALA A 24 -5.88 -9.15 21.39
N THR A 25 -6.64 -10.20 21.71
CA THR A 25 -6.66 -11.46 20.97
C THR A 25 -7.83 -11.49 20.00
N ILE A 26 -7.81 -12.35 18.98
CA ILE A 26 -8.91 -12.48 18.01
C ILE A 26 -10.24 -12.77 18.74
N ASN A 27 -10.22 -13.59 19.79
CA ASN A 27 -11.41 -13.89 20.58
C ASN A 27 -11.92 -12.66 21.34
N LYS A 28 -11.02 -11.91 22.01
CA LYS A 28 -11.41 -10.66 22.68
C LYS A 28 -11.96 -9.62 21.71
N ILE A 29 -11.45 -9.55 20.48
CA ILE A 29 -12.00 -8.68 19.45
C ILE A 29 -13.41 -9.11 19.06
N LYS A 30 -13.63 -10.40 18.77
CA LYS A 30 -14.97 -10.93 18.49
C LYS A 30 -15.94 -10.63 19.63
N ASP A 31 -15.52 -10.85 20.87
CA ASP A 31 -16.34 -10.55 22.05
C ASP A 31 -16.67 -9.05 22.17
N SER A 32 -15.70 -8.16 21.88
CA SER A 32 -15.93 -6.71 21.89
C SER A 32 -16.95 -6.30 20.84
N VAL A 33 -16.85 -6.88 19.64
CA VAL A 33 -17.75 -6.65 18.52
C VAL A 33 -19.15 -7.15 18.85
N ASP A 34 -19.29 -8.34 19.43
CA ASP A 34 -20.58 -8.91 19.84
C ASP A 34 -21.25 -8.05 20.92
N LYS A 35 -20.48 -7.56 21.90
CA LYS A 35 -20.99 -6.64 22.94
C LYS A 35 -21.53 -5.35 22.33
N VAL A 36 -20.81 -4.76 21.39
CA VAL A 36 -21.23 -3.53 20.70
C VAL A 36 -22.44 -3.79 19.79
N ASN A 37 -22.45 -4.92 19.08
CA ASN A 37 -23.55 -5.28 18.20
C ASN A 37 -24.87 -5.48 18.96
N ARG A 38 -24.84 -6.00 20.20
CA ARG A 38 -26.03 -6.09 21.07
C ARG A 38 -26.65 -4.74 21.41
N ILE A 39 -25.86 -3.66 21.38
CA ILE A 39 -26.30 -2.30 21.70
C ILE A 39 -26.74 -1.57 20.43
N LEU A 40 -25.92 -1.61 19.38
CA LEU A 40 -26.12 -0.83 18.17
C LEU A 40 -26.93 -1.55 17.09
N GLN A 41 -27.17 -2.86 17.23
CA GLN A 41 -27.93 -3.70 16.28
C GLN A 41 -27.47 -3.49 14.84
N LEU A 42 -26.17 -3.68 14.59
CA LEU A 42 -25.56 -3.51 13.28
C LEU A 42 -26.00 -4.63 12.33
N SER A 43 -25.98 -4.35 11.02
CA SER A 43 -26.18 -5.38 10.01
C SER A 43 -25.02 -6.39 9.98
N ASP A 44 -25.23 -7.59 9.45
CA ASP A 44 -24.18 -8.61 9.33
C ASP A 44 -22.97 -8.13 8.52
N GLU A 45 -23.22 -7.30 7.49
CA GLU A 45 -22.18 -6.70 6.66
C GLU A 45 -21.34 -5.69 7.45
N ASP A 46 -22.00 -4.80 8.19
CA ASP A 46 -21.35 -3.79 9.03
C ASP A 46 -20.57 -4.43 10.19
N ASN A 47 -21.11 -5.51 10.75
CA ASN A 47 -20.47 -6.29 11.81
C ASN A 47 -19.19 -6.99 11.30
N SER A 48 -19.27 -7.58 10.10
CA SER A 48 -18.11 -8.19 9.42
C SER A 48 -17.04 -7.16 9.07
N TYR A 49 -17.45 -5.97 8.63
CA TYR A 49 -16.56 -4.85 8.38
C TYR A 49 -15.85 -4.39 9.66
N LEU A 50 -16.60 -4.20 10.76
CA LEU A 50 -16.07 -3.77 12.05
C LEU A 50 -15.04 -4.76 12.60
N LEU A 51 -15.34 -6.06 12.56
CA LEU A 51 -14.41 -7.13 12.96
C LEU A 51 -13.12 -7.08 12.13
N SER A 52 -13.25 -7.00 10.80
CA SER A 52 -12.12 -6.91 9.89
C SER A 52 -11.22 -5.72 10.21
N ARG A 53 -11.86 -4.56 10.48
CA ARG A 53 -11.16 -3.31 10.79
C ARG A 53 -10.44 -3.37 12.14
N LEU A 54 -11.05 -3.98 13.16
CA LEU A 54 -10.42 -4.12 14.47
C LEU A 54 -9.22 -5.06 14.44
N ILE A 55 -9.31 -6.19 13.74
CA ILE A 55 -8.18 -7.11 13.56
C ILE A 55 -7.01 -6.38 12.90
N GLU A 56 -7.27 -5.63 11.82
CA GLU A 56 -6.26 -4.84 11.11
C GLU A 56 -5.60 -3.79 12.01
N VAL A 57 -6.40 -3.07 12.80
CA VAL A 57 -5.94 -1.93 13.61
C VAL A 57 -5.20 -2.37 14.88
N THR A 58 -5.61 -3.48 15.50
CA THR A 58 -5.09 -3.96 16.79
C THR A 58 -3.87 -4.85 16.65
N GLY A 59 -3.74 -5.60 15.55
CA GLY A 59 -2.56 -6.42 15.32
C GLY A 59 -2.44 -7.65 16.20
N THR A 60 -3.55 -8.38 16.40
CA THR A 60 -3.56 -9.67 17.11
C THR A 60 -2.42 -10.56 16.63
N ASP A 61 -1.76 -11.28 17.56
CA ASP A 61 -0.59 -12.12 17.29
C ASP A 61 -0.73 -12.91 15.99
N GLN A 62 0.01 -12.48 14.97
CA GLN A 62 0.23 -13.28 13.78
C GLN A 62 1.59 -13.97 13.92
N ASP A 63 1.68 -15.22 13.49
CA ASP A 63 2.96 -15.94 13.47
C ASP A 63 4.03 -15.15 12.73
N GLU A 64 5.28 -15.21 13.19
CA GLU A 64 6.39 -14.61 12.47
C GLU A 64 6.42 -15.07 11.00
N PRO A 65 6.73 -14.17 10.05
CA PRO A 65 6.80 -14.53 8.65
C PRO A 65 7.84 -15.63 8.46
N ARG A 66 7.41 -16.76 7.92
CA ARG A 66 8.32 -17.82 7.48
C ARG A 66 8.85 -17.47 6.10
N ILE A 67 10.18 -17.49 5.97
CA ILE A 67 10.85 -17.17 4.73
C ILE A 67 11.55 -18.43 4.23
N LEU A 68 11.24 -18.80 3.00
CA LEU A 68 11.86 -19.93 2.30
C LEU A 68 12.69 -19.34 1.18
N ASP A 69 14.01 -19.41 1.33
CA ASP A 69 14.97 -18.85 0.40
C ASP A 69 16.22 -19.74 0.39
N ASN A 70 16.79 -19.97 -0.79
CA ASN A 70 18.02 -20.74 -0.97
C ASN A 70 19.25 -19.83 -1.09
N ASP A 71 19.05 -18.51 -1.24
CA ASP A 71 20.13 -17.55 -1.44
C ASP A 71 20.73 -17.12 -0.09
N THR A 72 22.06 -16.95 -0.08
CA THR A 72 22.72 -16.21 1.01
C THR A 72 22.48 -14.73 0.77
N ILE A 73 21.59 -14.13 1.55
CA ILE A 73 21.25 -12.72 1.44
C ILE A 73 22.37 -11.90 2.08
N ILE A 74 22.92 -10.96 1.33
CA ILE A 74 23.69 -9.84 1.88
C ILE A 74 22.67 -8.72 2.11
N PRO A 75 22.28 -8.44 3.36
CA PRO A 75 21.32 -7.38 3.63
C PRO A 75 21.88 -6.05 3.14
N TRP A 76 21.12 -5.34 2.31
CA TRP A 76 21.55 -4.07 1.71
C TRP A 76 20.62 -2.92 2.11
N VAL A 77 19.38 -3.25 2.48
CA VAL A 77 18.35 -2.27 2.84
C VAL A 77 18.74 -1.48 4.09
N ILE A 78 19.34 -2.14 5.08
CA ILE A 78 19.78 -1.47 6.31
C ILE A 78 20.92 -0.46 6.05
N ASP A 79 21.84 -0.80 5.14
CA ASP A 79 22.93 0.09 4.75
C ASP A 79 22.34 1.28 3.99
N LYS A 80 21.43 1.03 3.04
CA LYS A 80 20.70 2.07 2.28
C LYS A 80 19.99 3.08 3.19
N TRP A 81 19.35 2.60 4.25
CA TRP A 81 18.66 3.44 5.23
C TRP A 81 19.61 4.22 6.14
N SER A 82 20.83 3.73 6.33
CA SER A 82 21.84 4.36 7.16
C SER A 82 22.64 5.44 6.43
N GLU A 83 22.70 5.38 5.10
CA GLU A 83 23.40 6.36 4.25
C GLU A 83 22.82 7.78 4.37
N ASN A 84 21.49 7.91 4.42
CA ASN A 84 20.82 9.20 4.55
C ASN A 84 19.45 9.05 5.22
N ALA A 85 19.21 9.83 6.27
CA ALA A 85 17.94 9.84 6.99
C ALA A 85 16.73 10.25 6.12
N ASP A 86 16.98 10.98 5.02
CA ASP A 86 15.97 11.34 4.03
C ASP A 86 15.68 10.23 3.00
N ASN A 87 16.41 9.12 3.01
CA ASN A 87 16.17 7.97 2.10
C ASN A 87 14.88 7.20 2.44
N ARG A 88 14.03 7.69 3.35
CA ARG A 88 12.80 7.00 3.76
C ARG A 88 11.57 7.91 3.76
N ARG A 89 11.55 8.91 2.87
CA ARG A 89 10.46 9.92 2.84
C ARG A 89 9.11 9.31 2.50
N PHE A 90 9.04 8.40 1.53
CA PHE A 90 7.78 7.74 1.17
C PHE A 90 7.29 6.85 2.32
N TRP A 91 8.16 6.01 2.89
CA TRP A 91 7.80 5.14 4.00
C TRP A 91 7.41 5.94 5.24
N LYS A 92 8.18 6.97 5.61
CA LYS A 92 7.87 7.84 6.75
C LYS A 92 6.48 8.46 6.58
N ARG A 93 6.20 9.03 5.41
CA ARG A 93 4.89 9.61 5.08
C ARG A 93 3.76 8.58 5.20
N TYR A 94 3.99 7.36 4.71
CA TYR A 94 2.99 6.29 4.79
C TYR A 94 2.80 5.76 6.21
N ARG A 95 3.89 5.61 6.97
CA ARG A 95 3.88 5.21 8.38
C ARG A 95 3.08 6.19 9.23
N ASP A 96 3.32 7.48 9.04
CA ASP A 96 2.62 8.55 9.75
C ASP A 96 1.14 8.58 9.35
N TYR A 97 0.80 8.35 8.07
CA TYR A 97 -0.59 8.14 7.64
C TYR A 97 -1.26 6.94 8.31
N LEU A 98 -0.56 5.80 8.43
CA LEU A 98 -1.10 4.63 9.12
C LEU A 98 -1.36 4.90 10.61
N ALA A 99 -0.46 5.64 11.27
CA ALA A 99 -0.58 5.99 12.68
C ALA A 99 -1.68 7.05 12.92
N ASP A 100 -1.66 8.14 12.16
CA ASP A 100 -2.44 9.34 12.46
C ASP A 100 -3.84 9.30 11.86
N GLU A 101 -3.98 8.81 10.63
CA GLU A 101 -5.27 8.77 9.93
C GLU A 101 -5.93 7.39 10.07
N LYS A 102 -5.19 6.29 9.82
CA LYS A 102 -5.75 4.93 9.93
C LYS A 102 -5.75 4.39 11.36
N LYS A 103 -5.09 5.09 12.31
CA LYS A 103 -5.02 4.74 13.73
C LYS A 103 -4.52 3.32 14.01
N ILE A 104 -3.65 2.79 13.15
CA ILE A 104 -3.06 1.46 13.27
C ILE A 104 -2.11 1.44 14.48
N ALA A 105 -2.11 0.35 15.25
CA ALA A 105 -1.26 0.23 16.43
C ALA A 105 0.24 0.29 16.07
N PRO A 106 1.09 0.97 16.87
CA PRO A 106 2.53 1.08 16.61
C PRO A 106 3.25 -0.26 16.41
N LYS A 107 2.85 -1.31 17.15
CA LYS A 107 3.40 -2.67 16.99
C LYS A 107 3.15 -3.25 15.59
N VAL A 108 1.96 -3.00 15.02
CA VAL A 108 1.61 -3.44 13.65
C VAL A 108 2.43 -2.70 12.61
N ILE A 109 2.58 -1.39 12.78
CA ILE A 109 3.37 -0.56 11.87
C ILE A 109 4.84 -0.98 11.91
N SER A 110 5.40 -1.22 13.10
CA SER A 110 6.79 -1.68 13.27
C SER A 110 7.01 -3.04 12.61
N ARG A 111 6.08 -3.98 12.79
CA ARG A 111 6.13 -5.29 12.13
C ARG A 111 6.01 -5.18 10.60
N LEU A 112 5.16 -4.28 10.12
CA LEU A 112 5.03 -3.98 8.69
C LEU A 112 6.35 -3.43 8.14
N ASP A 113 7.01 -2.55 8.91
CA ASP A 113 8.33 -2.01 8.60
C ASP A 113 9.32 -3.17 8.39
N GLU A 114 9.53 -3.99 9.43
CA GLU A 114 10.48 -5.11 9.39
C GLU A 114 10.17 -6.13 8.29
N LEU A 115 8.88 -6.45 8.08
CA LEU A 115 8.47 -7.39 7.05
C LEU A 115 8.79 -6.87 5.65
N THR A 116 8.49 -5.61 5.39
CA THR A 116 8.72 -5.00 4.08
C THR A 116 10.21 -4.76 3.81
N ASP A 117 11.02 -4.49 4.83
CA ASP A 117 12.49 -4.48 4.70
C ASP A 117 13.00 -5.87 4.31
N LYS A 118 12.55 -6.93 5.00
CA LYS A 118 12.92 -8.31 4.66
C LYS A 118 12.53 -8.70 3.23
N ILE A 119 11.39 -8.21 2.73
CA ILE A 119 10.99 -8.45 1.34
C ILE A 119 11.91 -7.68 0.39
N LEU A 120 12.20 -6.41 0.68
CA LEU A 120 13.05 -5.57 -0.15
C LEU A 120 14.50 -6.05 -0.20
N ASP A 121 15.05 -6.55 0.90
CA ASP A 121 16.39 -7.16 0.97
C ASP A 121 16.58 -8.34 0.02
N ARG A 122 15.47 -8.99 -0.40
CA ARG A 122 15.46 -10.11 -1.34
C ARG A 122 15.28 -9.67 -2.79
N LEU A 123 14.97 -8.41 -3.00
CA LEU A 123 15.09 -7.77 -4.30
C LEU A 123 16.53 -7.24 -4.42
N ALA A 124 16.95 -6.91 -5.65
CA ALA A 124 18.27 -6.34 -5.85
C ALA A 124 18.30 -4.86 -5.44
N ASP A 125 19.44 -4.36 -4.97
CA ASP A 125 19.65 -2.90 -4.88
C ASP A 125 19.69 -2.33 -6.32
N PRO A 126 18.75 -1.43 -6.70
CA PRO A 126 18.68 -0.88 -8.05
C PRO A 126 19.85 0.05 -8.40
N ASP A 127 20.60 0.54 -7.42
CA ASP A 127 21.77 1.40 -7.65
C ASP A 127 23.08 0.61 -7.74
N ALA A 128 23.11 -0.62 -7.21
CA ALA A 128 24.30 -1.48 -7.22
C ALA A 128 24.35 -2.47 -8.39
N HIS A 129 23.22 -2.72 -9.06
CA HIS A 129 23.11 -3.72 -10.13
C HIS A 129 22.50 -3.13 -11.40
N ASP A 130 23.19 -3.28 -12.53
CA ASP A 130 22.69 -2.83 -13.84
C ASP A 130 21.49 -3.67 -14.34
N GLN A 131 21.45 -4.96 -14.02
CA GLN A 131 20.38 -5.88 -14.40
C GLN A 131 20.14 -6.95 -13.33
N PHE A 132 18.87 -7.24 -13.05
CA PHE A 132 18.46 -8.31 -12.13
C PHE A 132 17.07 -8.85 -12.50
N ASP A 133 16.85 -10.15 -12.27
CA ASP A 133 15.53 -10.79 -12.29
C ASP A 133 15.38 -11.61 -11.00
N LYS A 134 14.69 -11.02 -10.02
CA LYS A 134 14.35 -11.66 -8.75
C LYS A 134 12.85 -11.82 -8.65
N ARG A 135 12.40 -13.03 -8.32
CA ARG A 135 10.98 -13.38 -8.21
C ARG A 135 10.74 -14.03 -6.86
N GLY A 136 9.69 -13.58 -6.18
CA GLY A 136 9.29 -14.10 -4.89
C GLY A 136 7.78 -14.21 -4.77
N LEU A 137 7.32 -14.98 -3.79
CA LEU A 137 5.90 -15.12 -3.46
C LEU A 137 5.69 -14.77 -1.99
N VAL A 138 4.87 -13.76 -1.73
CA VAL A 138 4.44 -13.41 -0.37
C VAL A 138 3.03 -13.95 -0.16
N VAL A 139 2.88 -14.85 0.81
CA VAL A 139 1.59 -15.44 1.21
C VAL A 139 1.23 -14.97 2.61
N GLY A 140 0.02 -14.43 2.77
CA GLY A 140 -0.50 -14.02 4.08
C GLY A 140 -1.93 -14.49 4.26
N HIS A 141 -2.38 -14.62 5.51
CA HIS A 141 -3.75 -15.02 5.84
C HIS A 141 -4.79 -14.00 5.33
N VAL A 142 -6.07 -14.38 5.23
CA VAL A 142 -7.15 -13.42 4.90
C VAL A 142 -7.18 -12.32 5.97
N GLN A 143 -7.37 -11.06 5.58
CA GLN A 143 -7.36 -9.87 6.47
C GLN A 143 -6.05 -9.56 7.22
N SER A 144 -4.91 -10.16 6.83
CA SER A 144 -3.58 -9.88 7.44
C SER A 144 -2.96 -8.52 7.08
N GLY A 145 -3.74 -7.55 6.59
CA GLY A 145 -3.18 -6.27 6.15
C GLY A 145 -2.37 -6.37 4.84
N LYS A 146 -2.75 -7.26 3.92
CA LYS A 146 -2.10 -7.41 2.60
C LYS A 146 -1.94 -6.08 1.86
N THR A 147 -2.93 -5.20 1.99
CA THR A 147 -2.90 -3.86 1.40
C THR A 147 -1.78 -3.03 1.98
N SER A 148 -1.69 -2.94 3.30
CA SER A 148 -0.61 -2.20 3.95
C SER A 148 0.76 -2.77 3.63
N ASN A 149 0.85 -4.10 3.46
CA ASN A 149 2.08 -4.78 3.04
C ASN A 149 2.56 -4.33 1.65
N TYR A 150 1.73 -4.47 0.60
CA TYR A 150 2.20 -4.11 -0.74
C TYR A 150 2.41 -2.59 -0.89
N VAL A 151 1.60 -1.75 -0.26
CA VAL A 151 1.80 -0.28 -0.31
C VAL A 151 3.08 0.09 0.44
N GLY A 152 3.32 -0.50 1.62
CA GLY A 152 4.57 -0.33 2.36
C GLY A 152 5.79 -0.72 1.53
N LEU A 153 5.73 -1.87 0.85
CA LEU A 153 6.80 -2.29 -0.06
C LEU A 153 6.99 -1.31 -1.22
N ILE A 154 5.91 -0.81 -1.84
CA ILE A 154 5.99 0.20 -2.90
C ILE A 154 6.70 1.47 -2.40
N THR A 155 6.33 1.95 -1.21
CA THR A 155 6.94 3.16 -0.63
C THR A 155 8.44 2.98 -0.40
N LYS A 156 8.84 1.81 0.14
CA LYS A 156 10.26 1.51 0.37
C LYS A 156 11.04 1.24 -0.90
N ALA A 157 10.43 0.60 -1.90
CA ALA A 157 11.06 0.43 -3.20
C ALA A 157 11.33 1.79 -3.85
N ALA A 158 10.37 2.71 -3.81
CA ALA A 158 10.56 4.08 -4.29
C ALA A 158 11.68 4.80 -3.54
N ASP A 159 11.68 4.73 -2.21
CA ASP A 159 12.73 5.25 -1.33
C ASP A 159 14.13 4.68 -1.66
N ALA A 160 14.20 3.40 -2.03
CA ALA A 160 15.43 2.71 -2.41
C ALA A 160 15.90 2.99 -3.85
N GLY A 161 15.16 3.76 -4.65
CA GLY A 161 15.56 4.14 -6.02
C GLY A 161 14.86 3.38 -7.15
N TYR A 162 13.84 2.54 -6.85
CA TYR A 162 13.04 1.90 -7.90
C TYR A 162 12.19 2.95 -8.65
N LYS A 163 12.52 3.21 -9.91
CA LYS A 163 11.90 4.27 -10.73
C LYS A 163 10.55 3.89 -11.32
N LEU A 164 10.30 2.60 -11.55
CA LEU A 164 9.07 2.09 -12.16
C LEU A 164 8.51 0.94 -11.33
N ILE A 165 7.25 1.08 -10.92
CA ILE A 165 6.53 0.12 -10.09
C ILE A 165 5.24 -0.27 -10.81
N VAL A 166 5.13 -1.54 -11.20
CA VAL A 166 3.94 -2.05 -11.89
C VAL A 166 3.15 -2.98 -10.97
N VAL A 167 1.91 -2.59 -10.67
CA VAL A 167 0.99 -3.35 -9.83
C VAL A 167 -0.03 -4.08 -10.71
N LEU A 168 0.06 -5.41 -10.74
CA LEU A 168 -0.90 -6.26 -11.43
C LEU A 168 -2.09 -6.58 -10.50
N ALA A 169 -3.21 -5.92 -10.72
CA ALA A 169 -4.44 -6.13 -9.96
C ALA A 169 -5.21 -7.38 -10.44
N GLY A 170 -6.51 -7.44 -10.13
CA GLY A 170 -7.41 -8.50 -10.61
C GLY A 170 -7.71 -8.43 -12.11
N ILE A 171 -8.51 -9.37 -12.60
CA ILE A 171 -8.94 -9.43 -14.02
C ILE A 171 -10.00 -8.34 -14.30
N HIS A 172 -10.79 -7.98 -13.27
CA HIS A 172 -11.89 -7.02 -13.39
C HIS A 172 -11.45 -5.57 -13.14
N SER A 173 -12.08 -4.64 -13.86
CA SER A 173 -11.86 -3.19 -13.73
C SER A 173 -12.12 -2.67 -12.33
N THR A 174 -13.11 -3.22 -11.62
CA THR A 174 -13.46 -2.86 -10.25
C THR A 174 -12.34 -3.19 -9.26
N LEU A 175 -11.73 -4.39 -9.37
CA LEU A 175 -10.61 -4.78 -8.50
C LEU A 175 -9.37 -3.91 -8.75
N ARG A 176 -9.10 -3.58 -10.03
CA ARG A 176 -8.04 -2.64 -10.38
C ARG A 176 -8.34 -1.22 -9.88
N SER A 177 -9.59 -0.76 -9.95
CA SER A 177 -10.03 0.54 -9.41
C SER A 177 -9.77 0.64 -7.91
N GLN A 178 -10.18 -0.37 -7.16
CA GLN A 178 -9.94 -0.45 -5.72
C GLN A 178 -8.44 -0.50 -5.38
N THR A 179 -7.65 -1.22 -6.19
CA THR A 179 -6.19 -1.28 -6.00
C THR A 179 -5.56 0.08 -6.27
N GLN A 180 -5.96 0.77 -7.33
CA GLN A 180 -5.48 2.11 -7.63
C GLN A 180 -5.86 3.09 -6.51
N LEU A 181 -7.10 3.10 -6.00
CA LEU A 181 -7.48 3.97 -4.88
C LEU A 181 -6.59 3.77 -3.65
N ARG A 182 -6.18 2.53 -3.35
CA ARG A 182 -5.27 2.24 -2.24
C ARG A 182 -3.86 2.78 -2.49
N VAL A 183 -3.39 2.74 -3.74
CA VAL A 183 -2.10 3.34 -4.15
C VAL A 183 -2.20 4.87 -4.14
N ASP A 184 -3.34 5.43 -4.57
CA ASP A 184 -3.62 6.85 -4.56
C ASP A 184 -3.58 7.39 -3.12
N GLU A 185 -4.26 6.73 -2.18
CA GLU A 185 -4.24 7.09 -0.76
C GLU A 185 -2.89 6.82 -0.07
N GLY A 186 -2.23 5.70 -0.40
CA GLY A 186 -1.12 5.19 0.39
C GLY A 186 0.27 5.53 -0.15
N PHE A 187 0.37 5.92 -1.42
CA PHE A 187 1.65 6.19 -2.07
C PHE A 187 1.67 7.53 -2.82
N LEU A 188 0.67 7.83 -3.65
CA LEU A 188 0.66 9.05 -4.48
C LEU A 188 0.27 10.30 -3.69
N GLY A 189 -0.80 10.21 -2.89
CA GLY A 189 -1.33 11.31 -2.08
C GLY A 189 -2.34 12.22 -2.79
N TYR A 190 -2.82 11.86 -3.98
CA TYR A 190 -3.79 12.65 -4.74
C TYR A 190 -4.76 11.76 -5.55
N ASP A 191 -5.94 12.30 -5.87
CA ASP A 191 -6.94 11.59 -6.67
C ASP A 191 -6.56 11.57 -8.16
N THR A 192 -6.19 10.37 -8.64
CA THR A 192 -5.77 10.13 -10.02
C THR A 192 -6.87 10.34 -11.08
N VAL A 193 -8.15 10.38 -10.69
CA VAL A 193 -9.24 10.75 -11.61
C VAL A 193 -9.16 12.22 -11.99
N THR A 194 -8.89 13.07 -11.00
CA THR A 194 -8.84 14.53 -11.18
C THR A 194 -7.52 15.01 -11.77
N SER A 195 -6.41 14.37 -11.40
CA SER A 195 -5.09 14.73 -11.88
C SER A 195 -4.16 13.52 -11.87
N ARG A 196 -3.39 13.31 -12.94
CA ARG A 196 -2.53 12.10 -13.08
C ARG A 196 -1.07 12.35 -12.70
N SER A 197 -0.65 13.61 -12.70
CA SER A 197 0.64 14.07 -12.19
C SER A 197 0.44 14.87 -10.90
N PHE A 198 1.46 14.89 -10.04
CA PHE A 198 1.44 15.79 -8.89
C PHE A 198 1.43 17.25 -9.34
N SER A 199 0.56 18.07 -8.74
CA SER A 199 0.46 19.52 -8.93
C SER A 199 -0.04 20.15 -7.62
N GLU A 200 0.40 21.36 -7.31
CA GLU A 200 0.05 22.08 -6.06
C GLU A 200 -1.48 22.27 -5.88
N ASN A 201 -2.25 22.22 -6.97
CA ASN A 201 -3.72 22.34 -6.97
C ASN A 201 -4.47 21.00 -6.90
N ASN A 202 -3.78 19.86 -6.74
CA ASN A 202 -4.44 18.56 -6.68
C ASN A 202 -5.27 18.39 -5.40
N ASN A 203 -6.37 17.64 -5.50
CA ASN A 203 -7.14 17.24 -4.33
C ASN A 203 -6.33 16.23 -3.49
N LEU A 204 -5.81 16.68 -2.34
CA LEU A 204 -4.96 15.89 -1.46
C LEU A 204 -5.78 14.83 -0.71
N ILE A 205 -5.34 13.59 -0.83
CA ILE A 205 -5.95 12.44 -0.16
C ILE A 205 -4.86 11.60 0.51
N GLY A 206 -5.26 10.83 1.52
CA GLY A 206 -4.38 9.91 2.23
C GLY A 206 -3.03 10.54 2.63
N VAL A 207 -1.93 9.92 2.21
CA VAL A 207 -0.55 10.38 2.48
C VAL A 207 -0.27 11.81 2.03
N GLY A 208 -0.98 12.34 1.03
CA GLY A 208 -0.80 13.72 0.57
C GLY A 208 -1.25 14.77 1.59
N ARG A 209 -2.09 14.40 2.56
CA ARG A 209 -2.46 15.27 3.69
C ARG A 209 -1.41 15.29 4.80
N ILE A 210 -0.53 14.29 4.83
CA ILE A 210 0.56 14.17 5.80
C ILE A 210 1.77 14.97 5.33
N ASP A 211 2.23 14.70 4.10
CA ASP A 211 3.32 15.44 3.48
C ASP A 211 3.11 15.53 1.95
N PRO A 212 2.63 16.69 1.44
CA PRO A 212 2.44 16.88 0.00
C PRO A 212 3.77 17.04 -0.77
N GLY A 213 4.90 17.28 -0.08
CA GLY A 213 6.19 17.53 -0.71
C GLY A 213 6.90 16.30 -1.27
N VAL A 214 6.29 15.12 -1.17
CA VAL A 214 6.84 13.85 -1.69
C VAL A 214 6.10 13.48 -2.99
N GLN A 215 6.83 13.53 -4.10
CA GLN A 215 6.27 13.47 -5.45
C GLN A 215 6.43 12.09 -6.09
N ALA A 216 5.35 11.59 -6.66
CA ALA A 216 5.31 10.38 -7.47
C ALA A 216 4.25 10.54 -8.56
N HIS A 217 4.38 9.81 -9.66
CA HIS A 217 3.49 9.95 -10.82
C HIS A 217 2.75 8.64 -11.12
N SER A 218 1.56 8.76 -11.72
CA SER A 218 0.77 7.61 -12.14
C SER A 218 0.42 7.68 -13.63
N LEU A 219 0.57 6.57 -14.34
CA LEU A 219 0.11 6.44 -15.73
C LEU A 219 -1.30 5.85 -15.85
N THR A 220 -1.89 5.48 -14.73
CA THR A 220 -3.25 4.93 -14.60
C THR A 220 -4.07 5.75 -13.61
N SER A 221 -5.40 5.60 -13.64
CA SER A 221 -6.29 6.29 -12.72
C SER A 221 -7.35 5.38 -12.10
N SER A 222 -7.92 5.79 -10.97
CA SER A 222 -8.86 4.96 -10.22
C SER A 222 -10.22 4.82 -10.91
N ALA A 223 -10.53 5.66 -11.91
CA ALA A 223 -11.70 5.51 -12.79
C ALA A 223 -11.80 4.10 -13.40
N LEU A 224 -13.01 3.55 -13.58
CA LEU A 224 -13.21 2.18 -14.08
C LEU A 224 -12.54 1.90 -15.43
N ASN A 225 -12.40 2.92 -16.28
CA ASN A 225 -11.72 2.89 -17.58
C ASN A 225 -10.31 3.51 -17.56
N GLY A 226 -9.77 3.78 -16.36
CA GLY A 226 -8.47 4.41 -16.09
C GLY A 226 -7.27 3.47 -16.21
N ASP A 227 -7.43 2.34 -16.90
CA ASP A 227 -6.34 1.40 -17.17
C ASP A 227 -5.31 2.01 -18.13
N PHE A 228 -4.16 1.34 -18.30
CA PHE A 228 -3.06 1.88 -19.10
C PHE A 228 -3.49 2.13 -20.56
N LYS A 229 -3.21 3.34 -21.04
CA LYS A 229 -3.40 3.76 -22.43
C LYS A 229 -2.19 4.54 -22.88
N ARG A 230 -1.68 4.24 -24.07
CA ARG A 230 -0.51 4.90 -24.64
C ARG A 230 -0.67 6.43 -24.75
N SER A 231 -1.84 6.88 -25.22
CA SER A 231 -2.15 8.31 -25.34
C SER A 231 -2.10 9.06 -24.01
N VAL A 232 -2.47 8.40 -22.92
CA VAL A 232 -2.34 8.96 -21.57
C VAL A 232 -0.87 9.06 -21.19
N ALA A 233 -0.11 7.99 -21.38
CA ALA A 233 1.30 7.95 -21.01
C ALA A 233 2.14 9.01 -21.77
N GLU A 234 1.78 9.28 -23.03
CA GLU A 234 2.39 10.34 -23.84
C GLU A 234 2.00 11.74 -23.36
N ALA A 235 0.78 11.93 -22.81
CA ALA A 235 0.31 13.21 -22.31
C ALA A 235 0.89 13.60 -20.93
N VAL A 236 1.14 12.64 -20.03
CA VAL A 236 1.68 12.92 -18.68
C VAL A 236 3.18 13.30 -18.72
N ASN A 237 3.85 13.15 -19.86
CA ASN A 237 5.27 13.49 -20.09
C ASN A 237 6.23 13.05 -18.97
N VAL A 238 6.01 11.85 -18.43
CA VAL A 238 6.81 11.33 -17.32
C VAL A 238 8.18 10.88 -17.81
N ASN A 239 9.23 11.35 -17.13
CA ASN A 239 10.59 10.89 -17.37
C ASN A 239 10.88 9.64 -16.52
N LEU A 240 10.83 8.45 -17.12
CA LEU A 240 11.17 7.18 -16.44
C LEU A 240 12.64 7.12 -15.98
N ARG A 241 13.51 8.00 -16.50
CA ARG A 241 14.91 8.13 -16.08
C ARG A 241 15.12 9.21 -15.01
N GLY A 242 14.05 9.92 -14.65
CA GLY A 242 14.05 10.95 -13.62
C GLY A 242 14.21 10.38 -12.22
N THR A 243 14.12 11.27 -11.24
CA THR A 243 14.20 10.95 -9.80
C THR A 243 12.88 10.45 -9.24
N ASP A 244 11.76 10.91 -9.80
CA ASP A 244 10.44 10.62 -9.24
C ASP A 244 9.96 9.24 -9.68
N PRO A 245 9.50 8.40 -8.73
CA PRO A 245 9.00 7.07 -9.04
C PRO A 245 7.65 7.14 -9.77
N VAL A 246 7.44 6.16 -10.64
CA VAL A 246 6.24 6.05 -11.47
C VAL A 246 5.52 4.75 -11.15
N VAL A 247 4.23 4.85 -10.81
CA VAL A 247 3.39 3.68 -10.56
C VAL A 247 2.39 3.45 -11.69
N ILE A 248 2.16 2.19 -12.02
CA ILE A 248 1.17 1.77 -13.00
C ILE A 248 0.35 0.63 -12.42
N VAL A 249 -0.97 0.81 -12.25
CA VAL A 249 -1.88 -0.22 -11.75
C VAL A 249 -2.76 -0.73 -12.89
N ILE A 250 -2.49 -1.94 -13.36
CA ILE A 250 -3.17 -2.54 -14.51
C ILE A 250 -3.88 -3.83 -14.13
N LYS A 251 -4.92 -4.18 -14.90
CA LYS A 251 -5.54 -5.50 -14.79
C LYS A 251 -4.65 -6.59 -15.39
N LYS A 252 -4.86 -7.84 -14.96
CA LYS A 252 -4.26 -9.03 -15.59
C LYS A 252 -4.92 -9.31 -16.96
N ASN A 253 -4.56 -8.52 -17.96
CA ASN A 253 -5.08 -8.62 -19.31
C ASN A 253 -3.94 -8.54 -20.33
N THR A 254 -3.92 -9.52 -21.24
CA THR A 254 -2.86 -9.71 -22.23
C THR A 254 -2.68 -8.51 -23.16
N SER A 255 -3.77 -7.91 -23.65
CA SER A 255 -3.71 -6.76 -24.55
C SER A 255 -3.10 -5.53 -23.86
N ILE A 256 -3.47 -5.28 -22.60
CA ILE A 256 -2.91 -4.14 -21.84
C ILE A 256 -1.45 -4.36 -21.50
N LEU A 257 -1.07 -5.57 -21.10
CA LEU A 257 0.32 -5.92 -20.85
C LEU A 257 1.18 -5.74 -22.10
N LYS A 258 0.72 -6.21 -23.27
CA LYS A 258 1.40 -5.99 -24.55
C LYS A 258 1.56 -4.50 -24.86
N ASN A 259 0.52 -3.70 -24.65
CA ASN A 259 0.59 -2.26 -24.85
C ASN A 259 1.61 -1.57 -23.94
N LEU A 260 1.66 -1.99 -22.66
CA LEU A 260 2.63 -1.45 -21.70
C LEU A 260 4.06 -1.84 -22.09
N ILE A 261 4.30 -3.12 -22.40
CA ILE A 261 5.62 -3.61 -22.82
C ILE A 261 6.10 -2.85 -24.06
N ASN A 262 5.26 -2.75 -25.10
CA ASN A 262 5.60 -2.02 -26.32
C ASN A 262 5.93 -0.54 -26.06
N TRP A 263 5.23 0.10 -25.11
CA TRP A 263 5.52 1.48 -24.73
C TRP A 263 6.84 1.60 -23.96
N LEU A 264 7.12 0.69 -23.03
CA LEU A 264 8.37 0.66 -22.26
C LEU A 264 9.59 0.43 -23.16
N SER A 265 9.53 -0.53 -24.08
CA SER A 265 10.61 -0.79 -25.05
C SER A 265 10.95 0.44 -25.88
N GLY A 266 9.94 1.24 -26.25
CA GLY A 266 10.14 2.50 -26.98
C GLY A 266 10.71 3.65 -26.14
N LYS A 267 10.71 3.55 -24.81
CA LYS A 267 11.18 4.61 -23.89
C LYS A 267 12.55 4.33 -23.28
N ILE A 268 12.85 3.07 -23.01
CA ILE A 268 14.07 2.67 -22.30
C ILE A 268 15.23 2.43 -23.29
N GLY A 269 14.92 2.11 -24.56
CA GLY A 269 15.89 1.51 -25.48
C GLY A 269 16.04 0.02 -25.18
N GLU A 270 16.45 -0.79 -26.15
CA GLU A 270 16.86 -2.18 -25.89
C GLU A 270 18.03 -2.26 -24.91
#